data_AF-A0A2K3JFD4-F1
#
_entry.id   AF-A0A2K3JFD4-F1
#
_cell.length_a   1.000
_cell.length_b   1.000
_cell.length_c   1.000
_cell.angle_alpha   90.00
_cell.angle_beta   90.00
_cell.angle_gamma   90.00
#
_symmetry.space_group_name_H-M   'P 1'
#
loop_
_entity.id
_entity.type
_entity.pdbx_description
1 polymer ?
#
loop_
_entity_poly.entity_id
_entity_poly.type
_entity_poly.pdbx_seq_one_letter_code
_entity_poly.pdbx_strand_id
1 'polypeptide(L)'
;LACMVARRNMISVMPSGEGFKPEVNQIWDVIKRAMDDVFTVIREYSGAGLGEMEFRLQDYEVLFYIFPDTENALVAIVPALANKGLLEVEMENARREILKSMNISEKEKLLATV
;
A
#
# COMPACT_ATOMS: atom_id res chain seq x y z
N LEU A 1 -6.44 -0.30 13.03
CA LEU A 1 -6.59 -0.59 11.59
C LEU A 1 -6.30 0.69 10.85
N ALA A 2 -5.39 0.64 9.89
CA ALA A 2 -5.11 1.72 8.95
C ALA A 2 -4.94 1.11 7.55
N CYS A 3 -5.37 1.83 6.52
CA CYS A 3 -5.14 1.49 5.13
C CYS A 3 -4.80 2.77 4.36
N MET A 4 -3.77 2.74 3.53
CA MET A 4 -3.26 3.91 2.80
C MET A 4 -2.51 3.52 1.54
N VAL A 5 -2.37 4.44 0.60
CA VAL A 5 -1.49 4.25 -0.57
C VAL A 5 -0.15 4.90 -0.26
N ALA A 6 0.94 4.13 -0.33
CA ALA A 6 2.30 4.60 -0.10
C ALA A 6 3.10 4.61 -1.40
N ARG A 7 3.93 5.65 -1.56
CA ARG A 7 4.93 5.77 -2.62
C ARG A 7 6.32 5.85 -2.02
N ARG A 8 7.34 5.33 -2.74
CA ARG A 8 8.77 5.35 -2.37
C ARG A 8 9.25 6.67 -1.74
N ASN A 9 8.92 7.83 -2.31
CA ASN A 9 9.35 9.15 -1.79
C ASN A 9 8.48 9.73 -0.68
N MET A 10 7.84 8.90 0.14
CA MET A 10 7.02 9.35 1.28
C MET A 10 5.79 10.19 0.94
N ILE A 11 5.34 10.18 -0.32
CA ILE A 11 4.02 10.71 -0.68
C ILE A 11 3.01 9.60 -0.43
N SER A 12 2.57 9.48 0.83
CA SER A 12 1.48 8.60 1.20
C SER A 12 0.15 9.36 1.13
N VAL A 13 -0.82 8.82 0.39
CA VAL A 13 -2.19 9.30 0.46
C VAL A 13 -2.87 8.55 1.60
N MET A 14 -3.03 9.24 2.72
CA MET A 14 -3.86 8.76 3.83
C MET A 14 -5.31 9.20 3.57
N PRO A 15 -6.30 8.33 3.85
CA PRO A 15 -7.69 8.76 3.85
C PRO A 15 -7.88 9.92 4.84
N SER A 16 -8.54 11.00 4.39
CA SER A 16 -8.80 12.19 5.21
C SER A 16 -9.80 11.87 6.34
N GLY A 17 -9.44 12.15 7.60
CA GLY A 17 -10.27 11.90 8.79
C GLY A 17 -9.53 12.20 10.12
N GLU A 18 -10.08 11.75 11.25
CA GLU A 18 -9.29 11.57 12.49
C GLU A 18 -8.13 10.63 12.14
N GLY A 19 -6.89 11.05 12.40
CA GLY A 19 -5.69 10.26 12.06
C GLY A 19 -5.72 8.85 12.66
N PHE A 20 -4.72 8.03 12.34
CA PHE A 20 -4.70 6.68 12.90
C PHE A 20 -4.61 6.70 14.42
N LYS A 21 -5.07 5.61 15.05
CA LYS A 21 -4.87 5.39 16.48
C LYS A 21 -3.38 5.56 16.84
N PRO A 22 -3.03 6.11 18.01
CA PRO A 22 -1.63 6.39 18.38
C PRO A 22 -0.69 5.19 18.20
N GLU A 23 -1.14 3.98 18.51
CA GLU A 23 -0.36 2.75 18.36
C GLU A 23 -0.06 2.46 16.89
N VAL A 24 -1.02 2.70 16.00
CA VAL A 24 -0.86 2.54 14.56
C VAL A 24 0.06 3.60 13.99
N ASN A 25 0.04 4.83 14.53
CA ASN A 25 1.01 5.86 14.15
C ASN A 25 2.44 5.48 14.52
N GLN A 26 2.66 4.86 15.69
CA GLN A 26 4.00 4.39 16.07
C GLN A 26 4.51 3.30 15.11
N ILE A 27 3.65 2.36 14.74
CA ILE A 27 3.97 1.34 13.73
C ILE A 27 4.28 2.02 12.39
N TRP A 28 3.44 2.96 11.97
CA TRP A 28 3.66 3.71 10.74
C TRP A 28 4.99 4.50 10.75
N ASP A 29 5.37 5.13 11.86
CA ASP A 29 6.64 5.84 11.98
C ASP A 29 7.86 4.92 11.91
N VAL A 30 7.73 3.67 12.37
CA VAL A 30 8.77 2.64 12.18
C VAL A 30 8.85 2.24 10.70
N ILE A 31 7.72 1.91 10.08
CA ILE A 31 7.65 1.53 8.66
C ILE A 31 8.20 2.65 7.79
N LYS A 32 7.79 3.90 8.04
CA LYS A 32 8.24 5.10 7.34
C LYS A 32 9.76 5.26 7.34
N ARG A 33 10.43 4.93 8.44
CA ARG A 33 11.90 4.98 8.53
C ARG A 33 12.59 3.88 7.73
N ALA A 34 11.97 2.70 7.61
CA ALA A 34 12.48 1.56 6.86
C ALA A 34 11.93 1.48 5.42
N MET A 35 11.11 2.46 5.01
CA MET A 35 10.30 2.37 3.80
C MET A 35 11.16 2.33 2.54
N ASP A 36 12.25 3.11 2.48
CA ASP A 36 13.17 3.12 1.35
C ASP A 36 13.83 1.74 1.13
N ASP A 37 14.17 1.06 2.22
CA ASP A 37 14.75 -0.28 2.18
C ASP A 37 13.70 -1.31 1.73
N VAL A 38 12.47 -1.20 2.25
CA VAL A 38 11.34 -2.04 1.85
C VAL A 38 11.03 -1.89 0.35
N PHE A 39 10.98 -0.66 -0.16
CA PHE A 39 10.73 -0.42 -1.58
C PHE A 39 11.88 -0.88 -2.47
N THR A 40 13.11 -0.90 -1.95
CA THR A 40 14.25 -1.51 -2.65
C THR A 40 14.01 -3.00 -2.85
N VAL A 41 13.59 -3.72 -1.80
CA VAL A 41 13.21 -5.14 -1.90
C VAL A 41 12.05 -5.35 -2.87
N ILE A 42 10.99 -4.56 -2.75
CA ILE A 42 9.82 -4.63 -3.64
C ILE A 42 10.25 -4.47 -5.10
N ARG A 43 11.13 -3.51 -5.41
CA ARG A 43 11.60 -3.25 -6.76
C ARG A 43 12.41 -4.41 -7.35
N GLU A 44 13.30 -5.02 -6.57
CA GLU A 44 14.10 -6.14 -7.05
C GLU A 44 13.21 -7.35 -7.42
N TYR A 45 12.12 -7.56 -6.69
CA TYR A 45 11.20 -8.67 -6.93
C TYR A 45 10.00 -8.32 -7.82
N SER A 46 9.67 -7.04 -8.05
CA SER A 46 8.51 -6.65 -8.84
C SER A 46 8.60 -7.15 -10.28
N GLY A 47 9.79 -7.11 -10.88
CA GLY A 47 10.07 -7.68 -12.20
C GLY A 47 9.93 -9.20 -12.27
N ALA A 48 9.92 -9.89 -11.13
CA ALA A 48 9.67 -11.33 -11.01
C ALA A 48 8.22 -11.67 -10.64
N GLY A 49 7.32 -10.68 -10.59
CA GLY A 49 5.90 -10.88 -10.31
C GLY A 49 5.51 -10.78 -8.84
N LEU A 50 6.29 -10.07 -8.00
CA LEU A 50 5.90 -9.80 -6.61
C LEU A 50 4.61 -8.96 -6.56
N GLY A 51 3.50 -9.59 -6.17
CA GLY A 51 2.22 -8.92 -5.99
C GLY A 51 1.99 -8.39 -4.58
N GLU A 52 2.53 -9.10 -3.59
CA GLU A 52 2.25 -8.87 -2.18
C GLU A 52 3.50 -9.08 -1.32
N MET A 53 3.63 -8.29 -0.26
CA MET A 53 4.64 -8.49 0.78
C MET A 53 3.98 -8.27 2.14
N GLU A 54 4.24 -9.15 3.10
CA GLU A 54 3.69 -9.03 4.44
C GLU A 54 4.73 -9.33 5.50
N PHE A 55 4.58 -8.66 6.64
CA PHE A 55 5.34 -9.01 7.83
C PHE A 55 4.55 -8.66 9.07
N ARG A 56 4.87 -9.36 10.16
CA ARG A 56 4.35 -9.06 11.49
C ARG A 56 5.33 -8.18 12.24
N LEU A 57 4.82 -7.10 12.82
CA LEU A 57 5.58 -6.19 13.67
C LEU A 57 4.79 -5.96 14.96
N GLN A 58 5.34 -6.45 16.09
CA GLN A 58 4.66 -6.44 17.39
C GLN A 58 3.28 -7.15 17.30
N ASP A 59 2.23 -6.49 17.77
CA ASP A 59 0.85 -6.98 17.74
C ASP A 59 0.10 -6.58 16.46
N TYR A 60 0.83 -6.17 15.42
CA TYR A 60 0.28 -5.77 14.13
C TYR A 60 0.87 -6.59 12.98
N GLU A 61 0.08 -6.76 11.94
CA GLU A 61 0.51 -7.19 10.62
C GLU A 61 0.49 -6.00 9.68
N VAL A 62 1.52 -5.92 8.83
CA VAL A 62 1.67 -4.92 7.80
C VAL A 62 1.60 -5.63 6.46
N LEU A 63 0.62 -5.26 5.65
CA LEU A 63 0.33 -5.88 4.36
C LEU A 63 0.60 -4.86 3.26
N PHE A 64 1.42 -5.22 2.28
CA PHE A 64 1.73 -4.41 1.11
C PHE A 64 1.16 -5.10 -0.12
N TYR A 65 0.26 -4.42 -0.82
CA TYR A 65 -0.30 -4.83 -2.10
C TYR A 65 0.32 -3.95 -3.19
N ILE A 66 1.24 -4.51 -3.95
CA ILE A 66 2.09 -3.77 -4.88
C ILE A 66 1.29 -3.45 -6.13
N PHE A 67 1.35 -2.20 -6.59
CA PHE A 67 0.78 -1.83 -7.89
C PHE A 67 1.80 -2.15 -8.99
N PRO A 68 1.49 -3.04 -9.95
CA PRO A 68 2.42 -3.44 -11.00
C PRO A 68 2.98 -2.23 -11.76
N ASP A 69 4.24 -2.31 -12.17
CA ASP A 69 4.94 -1.29 -12.96
C ASP A 69 4.98 0.11 -12.30
N THR A 70 4.76 0.19 -10.99
CA THR A 70 4.82 1.44 -10.22
C THR A 70 5.64 1.28 -8.95
N GLU A 71 6.07 2.41 -8.38
CA GLU A 71 6.67 2.48 -7.04
C GLU A 71 5.62 2.76 -5.95
N ASN A 72 4.41 2.26 -6.15
CA ASN A 72 3.29 2.44 -5.23
C ASN A 72 2.85 1.10 -4.64
N ALA A 73 2.38 1.12 -3.40
CA ALA A 73 1.73 -0.01 -2.76
C ALA A 73 0.53 0.45 -1.95
N LEU A 74 -0.53 -0.35 -1.93
CA LEU A 74 -1.61 -0.23 -0.96
C LEU A 74 -1.15 -0.93 0.32
N VAL A 75 -1.04 -0.17 1.41
CA VAL A 75 -0.48 -0.63 2.68
C VAL A 75 -1.58 -0.66 3.73
N ALA A 76 -1.75 -1.81 4.40
CA ALA A 76 -2.62 -1.96 5.54
C ALA A 76 -1.84 -2.31 6.81
N ILE A 77 -2.19 -1.68 7.93
CA ILE A 77 -1.70 -2.00 9.28
C ILE A 77 -2.89 -2.49 10.10
N VAL A 78 -2.88 -3.79 10.42
CA VAL A 78 -4.01 -4.48 11.04
C VAL A 78 -3.54 -5.18 12.31
N PRO A 79 -4.38 -5.34 13.35
CA PRO A 79 -4.01 -6.17 14.50
C PRO A 79 -3.69 -7.60 14.06
N ALA A 80 -2.68 -8.24 14.64
CA ALA A 80 -2.22 -9.57 14.22
C ALA A 80 -3.23 -10.70 14.43
N LEU A 81 -4.30 -10.46 15.20
CA LEU A 81 -5.41 -11.39 15.40
C LEU A 81 -6.64 -11.05 14.54
N ALA A 82 -6.50 -10.13 13.57
CA ALA A 82 -7.59 -9.78 12.67
C ALA A 82 -7.93 -10.92 11.72
N ASN A 83 -9.16 -10.92 11.19
CA ASN A 83 -9.57 -11.89 10.19
C ASN A 83 -8.93 -11.56 8.83
N LYS A 84 -7.75 -12.16 8.60
CA LYS A 84 -6.92 -11.91 7.43
C LYS A 84 -7.60 -12.30 6.12
N GLY A 85 -8.30 -13.43 6.06
CA GLY A 85 -8.94 -13.87 4.81
C GLY A 85 -9.99 -12.89 4.28
N LEU A 86 -10.76 -12.25 5.17
CA LEU A 86 -11.69 -11.19 4.76
C LEU A 86 -10.92 -9.93 4.31
N LEU A 87 -9.87 -9.55 5.04
CA LEU A 87 -9.07 -8.37 4.72
C LEU A 87 -8.38 -8.50 3.36
N GLU A 88 -7.84 -9.68 3.02
CA GLU A 88 -7.17 -9.93 1.74
C GLU A 88 -8.11 -9.69 0.56
N VAL A 89 -9.36 -10.18 0.66
CA VAL A 89 -10.38 -9.98 -0.38
C VAL A 89 -10.69 -8.50 -0.56
N GLU A 90 -10.90 -7.76 0.53
CA GLU A 90 -11.21 -6.33 0.47
C GLU A 90 -10.01 -5.50 -0.03
N MET A 91 -8.80 -5.87 0.35
CA MET A 91 -7.57 -5.21 -0.10
C MET A 91 -7.34 -5.39 -1.61
N GLU A 92 -7.53 -6.61 -2.13
CA GLU A 92 -7.42 -6.87 -3.57
C GLU A 92 -8.54 -6.18 -4.35
N ASN A 93 -9.77 -6.13 -3.82
CA ASN A 93 -10.86 -5.36 -4.42
C ASN A 93 -10.52 -3.86 -4.49
N ALA A 94 -10.02 -3.28 -3.40
CA ALA A 94 -9.59 -1.88 -3.35
C ALA A 94 -8.45 -1.61 -4.34
N ARG A 95 -7.44 -2.51 -4.40
CA ARG A 95 -6.33 -2.42 -5.35
C ARG A 95 -6.83 -2.39 -6.80
N ARG A 96 -7.80 -3.24 -7.16
CA ARG A 96 -8.40 -3.25 -8.51
C ARG A 96 -9.11 -1.94 -8.86
N GLU A 97 -9.86 -1.37 -7.94
CA GLU A 97 -10.55 -0.08 -8.16
C GLU A 97 -9.55 1.08 -8.32
N ILE A 98 -8.46 1.08 -7.55
CA ILE A 98 -7.38 2.06 -7.69
C ILE A 98 -6.70 1.91 -9.06
N LEU A 99 -6.35 0.70 -9.47
CA LEU A 99 -5.74 0.43 -10.78
C LEU A 99 -6.66 0.87 -11.94
N LYS A 100 -7.97 0.61 -11.85
CA LYS A 100 -8.94 1.10 -12.84
C LYS A 100 -8.90 2.63 -12.94
N SER A 101 -8.86 3.32 -11.80
CA SER A 101 -8.82 4.78 -11.75
C SER A 101 -7.52 5.35 -12.35
N MET A 102 -6.38 4.70 -12.09
CA MET A 102 -5.09 5.08 -12.67
C MET A 102 -5.10 4.95 -14.20
N ASN A 103 -5.61 3.83 -14.72
CA ASN A 103 -5.68 3.56 -16.15
C ASN A 103 -6.61 4.54 -16.90
N ILE A 104 -7.71 4.98 -16.27
CA ILE A 104 -8.59 6.02 -16.83
C ILE A 104 -7.83 7.34 -16.95
N SER A 105 -7.14 7.75 -15.89
CA SER A 105 -6.37 8.99 -15.88
C SER A 105 -5.27 9.03 -16.95
N GLU A 106 -4.59 7.92 -17.22
CA GLU A 106 -3.59 7.84 -18.28
C GLU A 106 -4.20 7.98 -19.68
N LYS A 107 -5.34 7.33 -19.94
CA LYS A 107 -6.06 7.46 -21.22
C LYS A 107 -6.53 8.89 -21.48
N GLU A 108 -7.06 9.57 -20.47
CA GLU A 108 -7.51 10.96 -20.58
C GLU A 108 -6.34 11.91 -20.87
N LYS A 109 -5.18 11.72 -20.23
CA LYS A 109 -3.96 12.49 -20.51
C LYS A 109 -3.45 12.29 -21.93
N LEU A 110 -3.47 11.05 -22.42
CA LEU A 110 -3.08 10.73 -23.80
C LEU A 110 -4.00 11.43 -24.82
N LEU A 111 -5.32 11.44 -24.57
CA LEU A 111 -6.29 12.13 -25.43
C LEU A 111 -6.16 13.66 -25.40
N ALA A 112 -5.75 14.25 -24.28
CA ALA A 112 -5.56 15.70 -24.14
C ALA A 112 -4.28 16.23 -24.81
N THR A 113 -3.38 15.34 -25.25
CA THR A 113 -2.08 15.70 -25.85
C THR A 113 -2.06 15.50 -27.39
N VAL A 114 -3.19 15.11 -27.99
CA VAL A 114 -3.38 14.90 -29.44
C VAL A 114 -4.24 16.00 -30.04
#